data_AF-A0A1V4Z0H2-F1
#
_entry.id   AF-A0A1V4Z0H2-F1
#
_cell.length_a   1.000
_cell.length_b   1.000
_cell.length_c   1.000
_cell.angle_alpha   90.00
_cell.angle_beta   90.00
_cell.angle_gamma   90.00
#
_symmetry.space_group_name_H-M   'P 1'
#
loop_
_entity.id
_entity.type
_entity.pdbx_description
1 polymer ?
#
loop_
_entity_poly.entity_id
_entity_poly.type
_entity_poly.pdbx_seq_one_letter_code
_entity_poly.pdbx_strand_id
1 'polypeptide(L)'
;MELSEIKRLRQKVGLSQTALAKKAGVSQAHIAKIESGKVDPRFSTVEKILQCLKEKEKDHCSTYMTTTIFGVQASDDVSTSARLMRKKNVSQLIVMRNERIVGMITEEDLLRFHGDPLTSLVEDVMSDPPPTVSKNTSADTVRDMLLEFPAVLVMDRDKAVGILTKTDLIKRT
;
A
#
# COMPACT_ATOMS: atom_id res chain seq x y z
N MET A 1 -1.73 28.60 15.35
CA MET A 1 -2.14 27.28 14.83
C MET A 1 -3.14 26.76 15.83
N GLU A 2 -4.39 26.58 15.41
CA GLU A 2 -5.48 26.25 16.32
C GLU A 2 -5.35 24.78 16.78
N LEU A 3 -5.51 24.52 18.09
CA LEU A 3 -5.50 23.15 18.63
C LEU A 3 -6.59 22.27 18.00
N SER A 4 -7.63 22.89 17.43
CA SER A 4 -8.68 22.24 16.65
C SER A 4 -8.17 21.52 15.39
N GLU A 5 -7.00 21.90 14.86
CA GLU A 5 -6.41 21.24 13.69
C GLU A 5 -5.77 19.89 14.01
N ILE A 6 -5.42 19.62 15.26
CA ILE A 6 -4.76 18.36 15.67
C ILE A 6 -5.61 17.15 15.30
N LYS A 7 -6.93 17.23 15.52
CA LYS A 7 -7.86 16.14 15.17
C LYS A 7 -7.84 15.85 13.67
N ARG A 8 -7.91 16.91 12.86
CA ARG A 8 -7.90 16.82 11.39
C ARG A 8 -6.60 16.23 10.88
N LEU A 9 -5.46 16.73 11.38
CA LEU A 9 -4.13 16.24 11.02
C LEU A 9 -3.95 14.77 11.42
N ARG A 10 -4.37 14.40 12.64
CA ARG A 10 -4.34 13.01 13.12
C ARG A 10 -5.11 12.07 12.20
N GLN A 11 -6.34 12.45 11.83
CA GLN A 11 -7.16 11.66 10.92
C GLN A 11 -6.55 11.57 9.52
N LYS A 12 -5.99 12.68 9.00
CA LYS A 12 -5.30 12.72 7.70
C LYS A 12 -4.13 11.73 7.64
N VAL A 13 -3.38 11.57 8.72
CA VAL A 13 -2.25 10.61 8.81
C VAL A 13 -2.64 9.23 9.34
N GLY A 14 -3.94 8.93 9.45
CA GLY A 14 -4.46 7.60 9.80
C GLY A 14 -4.28 7.17 11.26
N LEU A 15 -3.97 8.08 12.18
CA LEU A 15 -3.73 7.71 13.59
C LEU A 15 -5.03 7.71 14.40
N SER A 16 -5.19 6.71 15.28
CA SER A 16 -6.19 6.78 16.36
C SER A 16 -5.71 7.71 17.49
N GLN A 17 -6.62 8.19 18.34
CA GLN A 17 -6.24 9.00 19.51
C GLN A 17 -5.28 8.22 20.43
N THR A 18 -5.52 6.91 20.60
CA THR A 18 -4.66 6.02 21.38
C THR A 18 -3.26 5.90 20.77
N ALA A 19 -3.17 5.74 19.45
CA ALA A 19 -1.88 5.64 18.76
C ALA A 19 -1.07 6.93 18.85
N LEU A 20 -1.72 8.09 18.67
CA LEU A 20 -1.07 9.39 18.84
C LEU A 20 -0.61 9.62 20.29
N ALA A 21 -1.46 9.27 21.26
CA ALA A 21 -1.15 9.41 22.68
C ALA A 21 0.09 8.60 23.09
N LYS A 22 0.14 7.32 22.66
CA LYS A 22 1.30 6.44 22.91
C LYS A 22 2.58 7.02 22.33
N LYS A 23 2.54 7.55 21.09
CA LYS A 23 3.71 8.17 20.44
C LYS A 23 4.15 9.47 21.10
N ALA A 24 3.21 10.34 21.46
CA ALA A 24 3.49 11.63 22.08
C ALA A 24 3.86 11.53 23.58
N GLY A 25 3.77 10.33 24.17
CA GLY A 25 4.05 10.10 25.59
C GLY A 25 3.01 10.73 26.52
N VAL A 26 1.74 10.75 26.11
CA VAL A 26 0.61 11.30 26.90
C VAL A 26 -0.54 10.29 26.97
N SER A 27 -1.54 10.56 27.82
CA SER A 27 -2.72 9.70 27.90
C SER A 27 -3.70 9.96 26.74
N GLN A 28 -4.43 8.93 26.32
CA GLN A 28 -5.47 9.07 25.29
C GLN A 28 -6.56 10.07 25.72
N ALA A 29 -6.94 10.08 27.01
CA ALA A 29 -7.87 11.04 27.56
C ALA A 29 -7.37 12.49 27.43
N HIS A 30 -6.06 12.72 27.51
CA HIS A 30 -5.47 14.04 27.32
C HIS A 30 -5.59 14.49 25.85
N ILE A 31 -5.26 13.63 24.89
CA ILE A 31 -5.47 13.90 23.45
C ILE A 31 -6.94 14.20 23.15
N ALA A 32 -7.88 13.42 23.70
CA ALA A 32 -9.31 13.65 23.47
C ALA A 32 -9.80 15.01 24.02
N LYS A 33 -9.29 15.45 25.18
CA LYS A 33 -9.59 16.78 25.73
C LYS A 33 -8.99 17.91 24.89
N ILE A 34 -7.76 17.73 24.39
CA ILE A 34 -7.10 18.70 23.50
C ILE A 34 -7.91 18.87 22.21
N GLU A 35 -8.26 17.76 21.55
CA GLU A 35 -9.02 17.76 20.29
C GLU A 35 -10.44 18.33 20.41
N SER A 36 -11.02 18.31 21.62
CA SER A 36 -12.33 18.89 21.91
C SER A 36 -12.27 20.31 22.49
N GLY A 37 -11.07 20.90 22.61
CA GLY A 37 -10.87 22.24 23.16
C GLY A 37 -11.13 22.35 24.67
N LYS A 38 -11.25 21.21 25.38
CA LYS A 38 -11.54 21.16 26.82
C LYS A 38 -10.32 21.35 27.72
N VAL A 39 -9.12 21.43 27.13
CA VAL A 39 -7.87 21.67 27.86
C VAL A 39 -6.91 22.43 26.96
N ASP A 40 -6.17 23.37 27.58
CA ASP A 40 -5.01 23.99 26.97
C ASP A 40 -3.74 23.24 27.41
N PRO A 41 -3.08 22.48 26.51
CA PRO A 41 -1.89 21.73 26.84
C PRO A 41 -0.65 22.62 26.98
N ARG A 42 0.36 22.15 27.71
CA ARG A 42 1.68 22.82 27.73
C ARG A 42 2.29 22.84 26.33
N PHE A 43 3.05 23.88 26.01
CA PHE A 43 3.75 24.03 24.72
C PHE A 43 4.56 22.77 24.34
N SER A 44 5.30 22.19 25.29
CA SER A 44 6.08 20.97 25.07
C SER A 44 5.24 19.74 24.70
N THR A 45 3.97 19.70 25.10
CA THR A 45 3.05 18.62 24.71
C THR A 45 2.55 18.83 23.28
N VAL A 46 2.22 20.08 22.91
CA VAL A 46 1.84 20.43 21.54
C VAL A 46 2.99 20.10 20.58
N GLU A 47 4.22 20.50 20.93
CA GLU A 47 5.41 20.24 20.13
C GLU A 47 5.62 18.75 19.87
N LYS A 48 5.52 17.91 20.92
CA LYS A 48 5.60 16.45 20.78
C LYS A 48 4.51 15.88 19.88
N ILE A 49 3.26 16.30 20.07
CA ILE A 49 2.12 15.85 19.25
C ILE A 49 2.36 16.21 17.77
N LEU A 50 2.73 17.44 17.49
CA LEU A 50 2.98 17.91 16.12
C LEU A 50 4.16 17.19 15.48
N GLN A 51 5.22 16.91 16.24
CA GLN A 51 6.36 16.14 15.74
C GLN A 51 5.94 14.72 15.34
N CYS A 52 5.15 14.03 16.17
CA CYS A 52 4.63 12.70 15.85
C CYS A 52 3.75 12.70 14.59
N LEU A 53 2.94 13.74 14.39
CA LEU A 53 2.09 13.89 13.22
C LEU A 53 2.92 14.13 11.95
N LYS A 54 3.95 14.98 12.02
CA LYS A 54 4.86 15.27 10.89
C LYS A 54 5.68 14.04 10.47
N GLU A 55 6.16 13.25 11.43
CA GLU A 55 6.88 12.01 11.13
C GLU A 55 6.01 11.00 10.39
N LYS A 56 4.73 10.92 10.79
CA LYS A 56 3.78 10.01 10.14
C LYS A 56 3.38 10.48 8.75
N GLU A 57 3.32 11.79 8.52
CA GLU A 57 3.10 12.36 7.19
C GLU A 57 4.21 11.96 6.19
N LYS A 58 5.41 11.61 6.66
CA LYS A 58 6.55 11.16 5.82
C LYS A 58 6.61 9.65 5.58
N ASP A 59 5.73 8.86 6.21
CA ASP A 59 5.69 7.39 6.12
C ASP A 59 4.91 6.95 4.86
N HIS A 60 5.46 7.28 3.70
CA HIS A 60 4.86 7.00 2.39
C HIS A 60 5.14 5.58 1.92
N CYS A 61 4.20 5.01 1.18
CA CYS A 61 4.30 3.67 0.63
C CYS A 61 5.49 3.49 -0.33
N SER A 62 5.92 4.56 -1.01
CA SER A 62 7.09 4.56 -1.89
C SER A 62 8.39 4.12 -1.22
N THR A 63 8.50 4.25 0.10
CA THR A 63 9.68 3.82 0.86
C THR A 63 9.82 2.29 0.90
N TYR A 64 8.71 1.58 0.75
CA TYR A 64 8.66 0.12 0.92
C TYR A 64 8.43 -0.64 -0.38
N MET A 65 8.10 0.06 -1.47
CA MET A 65 7.72 -0.56 -2.74
C MET A 65 8.91 -1.26 -3.40
N THR A 66 8.60 -2.33 -4.13
CA THR A 66 9.53 -2.88 -5.12
C THR A 66 9.42 -2.05 -6.39
N THR A 67 10.53 -1.43 -6.81
CA THR A 67 10.57 -0.54 -7.98
C THR A 67 10.49 -1.28 -9.31
N THR A 68 10.88 -2.55 -9.32
CA THR A 68 10.81 -3.41 -10.51
C THR A 68 9.43 -4.05 -10.61
N ILE A 69 8.72 -3.73 -11.69
CA ILE A 69 7.44 -4.36 -12.03
C ILE A 69 7.73 -5.41 -13.10
N PHE A 70 7.43 -6.68 -12.79
CA PHE A 70 7.48 -7.77 -13.76
C PHE A 70 6.10 -7.99 -14.37
N GLY A 71 6.05 -8.24 -15.67
CA GLY A 71 4.80 -8.48 -16.38
C GLY A 71 4.96 -9.36 -17.60
N VAL A 72 3.81 -9.79 -18.11
CA VAL A 72 3.62 -10.63 -19.32
C VAL A 72 2.56 -9.99 -20.21
N GLN A 73 2.52 -10.37 -21.48
CA GLN A 73 1.43 -9.98 -22.36
C GLN A 73 0.21 -10.87 -22.11
N ALA A 74 -0.98 -10.29 -22.30
CA ALA A 74 -2.26 -10.99 -22.19
C ALA A 74 -2.36 -12.18 -23.16
N SER A 75 -1.67 -12.09 -24.29
CA SER A 75 -1.56 -13.12 -25.33
C SER A 75 -0.43 -14.13 -25.09
N ASP A 76 0.34 -14.02 -24.01
CA ASP A 76 1.35 -15.03 -23.67
C ASP A 76 0.66 -16.29 -23.14
N ASP A 77 1.30 -17.45 -23.32
CA ASP A 77 0.83 -18.69 -22.69
C ASP A 77 0.96 -18.63 -21.17
N VAL A 78 0.07 -19.30 -20.45
CA VAL A 78 0.12 -19.44 -18.99
C VAL A 78 1.46 -20.04 -18.52
N SER A 79 2.06 -20.96 -19.27
CA SER A 79 3.38 -21.52 -18.96
C SER A 79 4.50 -20.46 -18.95
N THR A 80 4.38 -19.41 -19.76
CA THR A 80 5.34 -18.30 -19.81
C THR A 80 5.27 -17.47 -18.53
N SER A 81 4.07 -17.23 -17.98
CA SER A 81 3.90 -16.52 -16.71
C SER A 81 4.52 -17.32 -15.55
N ALA A 82 4.24 -18.62 -15.45
CA ALA A 82 4.80 -19.50 -14.43
C ALA A 82 6.35 -19.55 -14.49
N ARG A 83 6.91 -19.66 -15.69
CA ARG A 83 8.37 -19.65 -15.91
C ARG A 83 8.99 -18.31 -15.50
N LEU A 84 8.34 -17.19 -15.83
CA LEU A 84 8.83 -15.86 -15.48
C LEU A 84 8.78 -15.62 -13.97
N MET A 85 7.69 -15.99 -13.30
CA MET A 85 7.54 -15.96 -11.84
C MET A 85 8.72 -16.67 -11.17
N ARG A 86 8.98 -17.92 -11.56
CA ARG A 86 10.08 -18.74 -11.03
C ARG A 86 11.46 -18.11 -11.30
N LYS A 87 11.68 -17.61 -12.53
CA LYS A 87 12.94 -16.97 -12.92
C LYS A 87 13.22 -15.67 -12.17
N LYS A 88 12.18 -14.91 -11.84
CA LYS A 88 12.27 -13.61 -11.15
C LYS A 88 12.07 -13.72 -9.65
N ASN A 89 11.75 -14.91 -9.15
CA ASN A 89 11.43 -15.17 -7.75
C ASN A 89 10.31 -14.25 -7.23
N VAL A 90 9.22 -14.16 -8.00
CA VAL A 90 8.01 -13.40 -7.67
C VAL A 90 6.78 -14.27 -7.82
N SER A 91 5.78 -14.06 -6.97
CA SER A 91 4.53 -14.84 -6.97
C SER A 91 3.41 -14.25 -7.82
N GLN A 92 3.69 -13.15 -8.52
CA GLN A 92 2.71 -12.42 -9.29
C GLN A 92 3.34 -11.56 -10.39
N LEU A 93 2.57 -11.33 -11.44
CA LEU A 93 2.95 -10.56 -12.61
C LEU A 93 1.82 -9.62 -13.02
N ILE A 94 2.18 -8.44 -13.49
CA ILE A 94 1.24 -7.53 -14.15
C ILE A 94 0.96 -8.05 -15.56
N VAL A 95 -0.31 -8.10 -15.94
CA VAL A 95 -0.71 -8.48 -17.29
C VAL A 95 -0.92 -7.23 -18.12
N MET A 96 -0.23 -7.18 -19.25
CA MET A 96 -0.22 -6.07 -20.18
C MET A 96 -0.91 -6.45 -21.48
N ARG A 97 -1.62 -5.51 -22.09
CA ARG A 97 -1.99 -5.58 -23.50
C ARG A 97 -1.32 -4.41 -24.20
N ASN A 98 -0.26 -4.68 -24.95
CA ASN A 98 0.67 -3.66 -25.43
C ASN A 98 1.23 -2.87 -24.23
N GLU A 99 0.97 -1.57 -24.17
CA GLU A 99 1.42 -0.65 -23.11
C GLU A 99 0.41 -0.45 -21.98
N ARG A 100 -0.75 -1.13 -22.02
CA ARG A 100 -1.81 -0.96 -21.01
C ARG A 100 -1.83 -2.11 -20.03
N ILE A 101 -1.91 -1.78 -18.74
CA ILE A 101 -2.20 -2.75 -17.69
C ILE A 101 -3.66 -3.19 -17.83
N VAL A 102 -3.88 -4.48 -18.01
CA VAL A 102 -5.22 -5.07 -18.17
C VAL A 102 -5.58 -6.07 -17.09
N GLY A 103 -4.61 -6.52 -16.29
CA GLY A 103 -4.85 -7.52 -15.26
C GLY A 103 -3.65 -7.82 -14.40
N MET A 104 -3.80 -8.86 -13.58
CA MET A 104 -2.76 -9.46 -12.77
C MET A 104 -2.92 -10.97 -12.79
N ILE A 105 -1.81 -11.69 -12.79
CA ILE A 105 -1.81 -13.15 -12.63
C ILE A 105 -0.89 -13.52 -11.48
N THR A 106 -1.37 -14.41 -10.62
CA THR A 106 -0.71 -14.84 -9.38
C THR A 106 -0.49 -16.35 -9.38
N GLU A 107 0.40 -16.84 -8.51
CA GLU A 107 0.53 -18.28 -8.25
C GLU A 107 -0.80 -18.92 -7.84
N GLU A 108 -1.67 -18.20 -7.15
CA GLU A 108 -2.99 -18.70 -6.76
C GLU A 108 -3.91 -18.89 -7.98
N ASP A 109 -3.89 -17.96 -8.95
CA ASP A 109 -4.62 -18.12 -10.21
C ASP A 109 -4.12 -19.35 -10.98
N LEU A 110 -2.80 -19.56 -11.02
CA LEU A 110 -2.18 -20.72 -11.65
C LEU A 110 -2.55 -22.04 -10.97
N LEU A 111 -2.70 -22.05 -9.65
CA LEU A 111 -3.09 -23.24 -8.88
C LEU A 111 -4.57 -23.60 -9.07
N ARG A 112 -5.43 -22.60 -9.29
CA ARG A 112 -6.88 -22.78 -9.52
C ARG A 112 -7.21 -23.07 -10.98
N PHE A 113 -6.25 -22.91 -11.88
CA PHE A 113 -6.40 -23.15 -13.31
C PHE A 113 -6.36 -24.65 -13.63
N HIS A 114 -7.35 -25.11 -14.42
CA HIS A 114 -7.53 -26.53 -14.77
C HIS A 114 -7.29 -26.84 -16.27
N GLY A 115 -6.86 -25.86 -17.07
CA GLY A 115 -6.58 -26.05 -18.48
C GLY A 115 -5.13 -26.48 -18.76
N ASP A 116 -4.75 -26.52 -20.03
CA ASP A 116 -3.36 -26.79 -20.44
C ASP A 116 -2.54 -25.48 -20.47
N PRO A 117 -1.50 -25.34 -19.63
CA PRO A 117 -0.69 -24.13 -19.57
C PRO A 117 0.10 -23.83 -20.84
N LEU A 118 0.29 -24.80 -21.74
CA LEU A 118 1.02 -24.64 -23.00
C LEU A 118 0.15 -24.07 -24.13
N THR A 119 -1.17 -24.06 -23.96
CA THR A 119 -2.11 -23.65 -25.01
C THR A 119 -3.12 -22.60 -24.55
N SER A 120 -3.31 -22.44 -23.24
CA SER A 120 -4.20 -21.41 -22.67
C SER A 120 -3.47 -20.10 -22.50
N LEU A 121 -4.17 -18.99 -22.76
CA LEU A 121 -3.60 -17.65 -22.69
C LEU A 121 -3.70 -17.08 -21.29
N VAL A 122 -2.80 -16.15 -20.96
CA VAL A 122 -2.82 -15.43 -19.68
C VAL A 122 -4.13 -14.67 -19.50
N GLU A 123 -4.71 -14.09 -20.57
CA GLU A 123 -5.98 -13.34 -20.47
C GLU A 123 -7.18 -14.19 -20.03
N ASP A 124 -7.14 -15.50 -20.25
CA ASP A 124 -8.20 -16.43 -19.86
C ASP A 124 -8.14 -16.80 -18.37
N VAL A 125 -7.01 -16.53 -17.70
CA VAL A 125 -6.72 -16.95 -16.33
C VAL A 125 -6.50 -15.77 -15.39
N MET A 126 -6.07 -14.63 -15.92
CA MET A 126 -5.77 -13.44 -15.12
C MET A 126 -7.00 -12.95 -14.35
N SER A 127 -6.73 -12.28 -13.24
CA SER A 127 -7.70 -11.48 -12.50
C SER A 127 -7.62 -10.00 -12.91
N ASP A 128 -8.58 -9.22 -12.42
CA ASP A 128 -8.60 -7.77 -12.56
C ASP A 128 -7.26 -7.13 -12.12
N PRO A 129 -6.88 -5.98 -12.71
CA PRO A 129 -5.66 -5.30 -12.35
C PRO A 129 -5.68 -4.88 -10.86
N PRO A 130 -4.51 -4.82 -10.19
CA PRO A 130 -4.47 -4.46 -8.79
C PRO A 130 -4.89 -2.99 -8.61
N PRO A 131 -5.45 -2.62 -7.45
CA PRO A 131 -5.74 -1.23 -7.15
C PRO A 131 -4.48 -0.37 -7.23
N THR A 132 -4.65 0.89 -7.61
CA THR A 132 -3.55 1.84 -7.78
C THR A 132 -3.56 2.91 -6.70
N VAL A 133 -2.39 3.38 -6.30
CA VAL A 133 -2.21 4.47 -5.33
C VAL A 133 -1.11 5.43 -5.76
N SER A 134 -1.16 6.67 -5.28
CA SER A 134 -0.04 7.61 -5.41
C SER A 134 1.18 7.13 -4.61
N LYS A 135 2.39 7.42 -5.10
CA LYS A 135 3.65 7.20 -4.35
C LYS A 135 3.68 7.86 -2.96
N ASN A 136 2.89 8.93 -2.78
CA ASN A 136 2.77 9.65 -1.52
C ASN A 136 1.64 9.12 -0.62
N THR A 137 0.93 8.07 -1.02
CA THR A 137 -0.10 7.45 -0.18
C THR A 137 0.54 6.89 1.09
N SER A 138 -0.18 6.99 2.22
CA SER A 138 0.32 6.51 3.51
C SER A 138 0.57 5.00 3.48
N ALA A 139 1.65 4.55 4.12
CA ALA A 139 1.96 3.13 4.22
C ALA A 139 0.89 2.32 5.00
N ASP A 140 0.08 2.99 5.83
CA ASP A 140 -1.03 2.33 6.56
C ASP A 140 -2.23 2.10 5.62
N THR A 141 -2.60 3.09 4.80
CA THR A 141 -3.66 2.90 3.79
C THR A 141 -3.33 1.74 2.84
N VAL A 142 -2.07 1.64 2.39
CA VAL A 142 -1.66 0.53 1.52
C VAL A 142 -1.64 -0.81 2.27
N ARG A 143 -1.29 -0.81 3.56
CA ARG A 143 -1.39 -2.02 4.41
C ARG A 143 -2.84 -2.53 4.45
N ASP A 144 -3.81 -1.65 4.66
CA ASP A 144 -5.22 -2.01 4.72
C ASP A 144 -5.70 -2.56 3.37
N MET A 145 -5.32 -1.93 2.25
CA MET A 145 -5.60 -2.45 0.90
C MET A 145 -5.02 -3.85 0.69
N LEU A 146 -3.79 -4.10 1.17
CA LEU A 146 -3.14 -5.40 1.04
C LEU A 146 -3.77 -6.49 1.91
N LEU A 147 -4.71 -6.18 2.81
CA LEU A 147 -5.51 -7.20 3.49
C LEU A 147 -6.52 -7.84 2.54
N GLU A 148 -7.05 -7.06 1.59
CA GLU A 148 -8.06 -7.47 0.63
C GLU A 148 -7.47 -7.86 -0.73
N PHE A 149 -6.42 -7.16 -1.17
CA PHE A 149 -5.81 -7.34 -2.49
C PHE A 149 -4.41 -7.97 -2.39
N PRO A 150 -4.00 -8.81 -3.37
CA PRO A 150 -2.69 -9.45 -3.38
C PRO A 150 -1.53 -8.46 -3.63
N ALA A 151 -1.84 -7.34 -4.30
CA ALA A 151 -0.90 -6.27 -4.58
C ALA A 151 -1.58 -4.91 -4.67
N VAL A 152 -0.77 -3.87 -4.57
CA VAL A 152 -1.14 -2.49 -4.88
C VAL A 152 -0.08 -1.90 -5.81
N LEU A 153 -0.52 -1.32 -6.94
CA LEU A 153 0.38 -0.66 -7.88
C LEU A 153 0.62 0.79 -7.45
N VAL A 154 1.89 1.19 -7.43
CA VAL A 154 2.29 2.55 -7.03
C VAL A 154 2.53 3.40 -8.27
N MET A 155 1.82 4.52 -8.33
CA MET A 155 1.83 5.47 -9.43
C MET A 155 2.53 6.77 -9.03
N ASP A 156 3.34 7.30 -9.93
CA ASP A 156 3.81 8.69 -9.90
C ASP A 156 3.21 9.41 -11.11
N ARG A 157 2.17 10.21 -10.85
CA ARG A 157 1.30 10.75 -11.90
C ARG A 157 0.73 9.58 -12.74
N ASP A 158 1.00 9.56 -14.05
CA ASP A 158 0.48 8.55 -14.97
C ASP A 158 1.40 7.34 -15.16
N LYS A 159 2.53 7.29 -14.44
CA LYS A 159 3.52 6.22 -14.59
C LYS A 159 3.50 5.27 -13.41
N ALA A 160 3.41 3.97 -13.68
CA ALA A 160 3.67 2.94 -12.69
C ALA A 160 5.15 2.93 -12.32
N VAL A 161 5.46 3.19 -11.05
CA VAL A 161 6.83 3.32 -10.52
C VAL A 161 7.21 2.23 -9.51
N GLY A 162 6.25 1.41 -9.10
CA GLY A 162 6.51 0.27 -8.26
C GLY A 162 5.26 -0.52 -7.95
N ILE A 163 5.46 -1.60 -7.19
CA ILE A 163 4.40 -2.48 -6.71
C ILE A 163 4.67 -2.80 -5.23
N LEU A 164 3.60 -2.93 -4.47
CA LEU A 164 3.62 -3.35 -3.07
C LEU A 164 2.83 -4.64 -2.93
N THR A 165 3.38 -5.54 -2.12
CA THR A 165 2.83 -6.86 -1.84
C THR A 165 2.79 -7.08 -0.32
N LYS A 166 2.08 -8.11 0.14
CA LYS A 166 2.09 -8.49 1.57
C LYS A 166 3.52 -8.71 2.11
N THR A 167 4.42 -9.22 1.28
CA THR A 167 5.83 -9.45 1.65
C THR A 167 6.59 -8.15 1.89
N ASP A 168 6.25 -7.08 1.18
CA ASP A 168 6.89 -5.76 1.37
C ASP A 168 6.50 -5.11 2.71
N LEU A 169 5.33 -5.46 3.27
CA LEU A 169 4.91 -4.99 4.59
C LEU A 169 5.81 -5.52 5.72
N ILE A 170 6.48 -6.66 5.51
CA ILE A 170 7.40 -7.24 6.48
C ILE A 170 8.68 -6.40 6.59
N LYS A 171 9.08 -5.68 5.52
CA LYS A 171 10.24 -4.77 5.55
C LYS A 171 10.05 -3.56 6.49
N ARG A 172 8.84 -3.34 7.00
CA ARG A 172 8.47 -2.22 7.88
C ARG A 172 8.48 -2.59 9.38
N THR A 173 8.53 -3.87 9.73
CA THR A 173 8.63 -4.38 11.11
C THR A 173 10.06 -4.67 11.50
#